data_AF-A0A3B1AHK1-F1
#
_entry.id   AF-A0A3B1AHK1-F1
#
_cell.length_a   1.000
_cell.length_b   1.000
_cell.length_c   1.000
_cell.angle_alpha   90.00
_cell.angle_beta   90.00
_cell.angle_gamma   90.00
#
_symmetry.space_group_name_H-M   'P 1'
#
loop_
_entity.id
_entity.type
_entity.pdbx_description
1 polymer ?
#
loop_
_entity_poly.entity_id
_entity_poly.type
_entity_poly.pdbx_seq_one_letter_code
_entity_poly.pdbx_strand_id
1 'polypeptide(L)' 'MNVHRLHEVVKSLRILPVLLLLTLPPMNALAEETMIFTAPPRENLEKGIHTYGPIASYLSKVLGKNIVYQHQGNW' A
#
# COMPACT_ATOMS: atom_id res chain seq x y z
N MET A 1 9.45 44.19 -23.57
CA MET A 1 8.59 43.13 -22.99
C MET A 1 7.40 43.81 -22.32
N ASN A 2 6.17 43.52 -22.74
CA ASN A 2 4.98 44.28 -22.33
C ASN A 2 4.57 43.90 -20.89
N VAL A 3 4.37 44.88 -20.00
CA VAL A 3 4.09 44.66 -18.56
C VAL A 3 2.85 43.81 -18.36
N HIS A 4 1.84 44.00 -19.21
CA HIS A 4 0.63 43.19 -19.24
C HIS A 4 0.92 41.69 -19.51
N ARG A 5 1.89 41.40 -20.38
CA ARG A 5 2.30 40.02 -20.70
C ARG A 5 3.10 39.37 -19.55
N LEU A 6 3.82 40.17 -18.75
CA LEU A 6 4.51 39.69 -17.54
C LEU A 6 3.54 39.24 -16.45
N HIS A 7 2.44 39.97 -16.23
CA HIS A 7 1.43 39.60 -15.24
C HIS A 7 0.75 38.25 -15.54
N GLU A 8 0.44 37.98 -16.81
CA GLU A 8 -0.17 36.71 -17.22
C GLU A 8 0.77 35.52 -17.07
N VAL A 9 2.07 35.71 -17.33
CA VAL A 9 3.09 34.66 -17.14
C VAL A 9 3.27 34.32 -15.65
N VAL A 10 3.33 35.34 -14.79
CA VAL A 10 3.44 35.13 -13.32
C VAL A 10 2.19 34.44 -12.77
N LYS A 11 1.01 34.80 -13.28
CA LYS A 11 -0.26 34.15 -12.92
C LYS A 11 -0.28 32.68 -13.35
N SER A 12 0.14 32.37 -14.58
CA SER A 12 0.25 30.99 -15.08
C SER A 12 1.25 30.15 -14.29
N LEU A 13 2.40 30.75 -13.91
CA LEU A 13 3.43 30.08 -13.12
C LEU A 13 2.96 29.76 -11.70
N ARG A 14 2.07 30.57 -11.12
CA ARG A 14 1.45 30.32 -9.81
C ARG A 14 0.41 29.21 -9.82
N ILE A 15 -0.25 28.97 -10.95
CA ILE A 15 -1.29 27.93 -11.08
C ILE A 15 -0.67 26.57 -11.40
N LEU A 16 0.53 26.55 -12.01
CA LEU A 16 1.27 25.35 -12.37
C LEU A 16 1.50 24.34 -11.22
N PRO A 17 1.92 24.73 -9.99
CA PRO A 17 2.11 23.78 -8.90
C PRO A 17 0.80 23.17 -8.39
N VAL A 18 -0.32 23.92 -8.45
CA VAL A 18 -1.65 23.41 -8.06
C VAL A 18 -2.16 22.41 -9.09
N LEU A 19 -1.96 22.70 -10.37
CA LEU A 19 -2.30 21.78 -11.46
C LEU A 19 -1.45 20.51 -11.39
N LEU A 20 -0.15 20.63 -11.08
CA LEU A 20 0.74 19.49 -10.89
C LEU A 20 0.29 18.61 -9.72
N LEU A 21 -0.10 19.22 -8.59
CA LEU A 21 -0.57 18.50 -7.41
C LEU A 21 -1.89 17.73 -7.66
N LEU A 22 -2.76 18.25 -8.53
CA LEU A 22 -4.03 17.62 -8.93
C LEU A 22 -3.86 16.41 -9.85
N THR A 23 -2.70 16.26 -10.51
CA THR A 23 -2.42 15.15 -11.44
C THR A 23 -1.68 13.98 -10.81
N LEU A 24 -1.24 14.11 -9.55
CA LEU A 24 -0.54 13.03 -8.87
C LEU A 24 -1.53 11.90 -8.55
N PRO A 25 -1.28 10.66 -9.00
CA PRO A 25 -2.09 9.53 -8.62
C PRO A 25 -2.02 9.34 -7.09
N PRO A 26 -3.11 8.92 -6.43
CA PRO A 26 -3.08 8.64 -5.00
C PRO A 26 -2.02 7.55 -4.73
N MET A 27 -1.06 7.85 -3.85
CA MET A 27 0.05 6.93 -3.50
C MET A 27 -0.44 5.57 -2.97
N ASN A 28 -1.71 5.50 -2.55
CA ASN A 28 -2.33 4.29 -2.04
C ASN A 28 -2.70 3.27 -3.12
N ALA A 29 -2.70 3.65 -4.40
CA ALA A 29 -3.12 2.76 -5.50
C ALA A 29 -2.13 1.62 -5.80
N LEU A 30 -0.92 1.65 -5.24
CA LEU A 30 0.15 0.69 -5.54
C LEU A 30 0.54 -0.21 -4.35
N ALA A 31 -0.04 -0.03 -3.16
CA ALA A 31 0.20 -0.93 -2.05
C ALA A 31 -0.66 -2.18 -2.22
N GLU A 32 -0.03 -3.32 -2.52
CA GLU A 32 -0.73 -4.61 -2.50
C GLU A 32 -1.19 -4.90 -1.06
N GLU A 33 -2.51 -4.98 -0.88
CA GLU A 33 -3.11 -5.20 0.44
C GLU A 33 -2.68 -6.57 0.99
N THR A 34 -1.82 -6.53 2.00
CA THR A 34 -1.35 -7.75 2.67
C THR A 34 -2.41 -8.20 3.65
N MET A 35 -2.97 -9.39 3.43
CA MET A 35 -3.94 -9.99 4.33
C MET A 35 -3.23 -10.88 5.36
N ILE A 36 -3.56 -10.67 6.62
CA ILE A 36 -2.98 -11.44 7.71
C ILE A 36 -3.81 -12.70 7.97
N PHE A 37 -3.20 -13.85 7.74
CA PHE A 37 -3.72 -15.14 8.18
C PHE A 37 -3.16 -15.44 9.57
N THR A 38 -4.01 -15.81 10.51
CA THR A 38 -3.57 -16.08 11.88
C THR A 38 -4.36 -17.21 12.51
N ALA A 39 -3.87 -17.72 13.63
CA ALA A 39 -4.48 -18.80 14.38
C ALA A 39 -4.28 -18.54 15.89
N PRO A 40 -5.16 -19.08 16.75
CA PRO A 40 -4.97 -19.00 18.20
C PRO A 40 -3.59 -19.54 18.63
N PRO A 41 -2.95 -18.97 19.66
CA PRO A 41 -1.58 -19.30 20.08
C PRO A 41 -1.51 -20.64 20.85
N ARG A 42 -1.89 -21.74 20.20
CA ARG A 42 -1.84 -23.11 20.75
C ARG A 42 -0.47 -23.77 20.59
N GLU A 43 0.29 -23.28 19.63
CA GLU A 43 1.61 -23.75 19.22
C GLU A 43 2.66 -22.69 19.60
N ASN A 44 3.94 -23.04 19.62
CA ASN A 44 5.00 -22.02 19.64
C ASN A 44 5.19 -21.41 18.23
N LEU A 45 5.98 -20.34 18.12
CA LEU A 45 6.22 -19.62 16.86
C LEU A 45 6.67 -20.55 15.72
N GLU A 46 7.66 -21.39 15.98
CA GLU A 46 8.24 -22.31 14.99
C GLU A 46 7.19 -23.30 14.46
N LYS A 47 6.47 -23.96 15.37
CA LYS A 47 5.45 -24.93 15.00
C LYS A 47 4.22 -24.27 14.36
N GLY A 48 3.91 -23.03 14.76
CA GLY A 48 2.93 -22.19 14.09
C GLY A 48 3.31 -21.91 12.63
N ILE A 49 4.53 -21.44 12.39
CA ILE A 49 5.02 -21.17 11.02
C ILE A 49 5.01 -22.44 10.18
N HIS A 50 5.50 -23.56 10.72
CA HIS A 50 5.53 -24.84 10.02
C HIS A 50 4.13 -25.33 9.65
N THR A 51 3.15 -25.13 10.54
CA THR A 51 1.77 -25.61 10.34
C THR A 51 0.96 -24.69 9.42
N TYR A 52 1.02 -23.38 9.65
CA TYR A 52 0.12 -22.40 9.03
C TYR A 52 0.75 -21.64 7.86
N GLY A 53 2.09 -21.56 7.80
CA GLY A 53 2.81 -20.94 6.69
C GLY A 53 2.47 -21.54 5.32
N PRO A 54 2.45 -22.87 5.15
CA PRO A 54 2.05 -23.50 3.90
C PRO A 54 0.61 -23.18 3.49
N ILE A 55 -0.29 -23.01 4.48
CA ILE A 55 -1.70 -22.67 4.24
C ILE A 55 -1.80 -21.23 3.71
N ALA A 56 -1.12 -20.27 4.35
CA ALA A 56 -1.07 -18.90 3.86
C ALA A 56 -0.50 -18.84 2.43
N SER A 57 0.59 -19.57 2.16
CA SER A 57 1.18 -19.65 0.82
C SER A 57 0.22 -20.23 -0.22
N TYR A 58 -0.50 -21.29 0.12
CA TYR A 58 -1.51 -21.87 -0.77
C TYR A 58 -2.65 -20.89 -1.04
N LEU A 59 -3.18 -20.24 0.00
CA LEU A 59 -4.24 -19.24 -0.12
C LEU A 59 -3.80 -18.06 -1.00
N SER A 60 -2.56 -17.59 -0.83
CA SER A 60 -1.99 -16.53 -1.68
C SER A 60 -2.04 -16.90 -3.16
N LYS A 61 -1.64 -18.14 -3.48
CA LYS A 61 -1.62 -18.66 -4.85
C LYS A 61 -3.02 -18.76 -5.45
N VAL A 62 -3.99 -19.32 -4.72
CA VAL A 62 -5.34 -19.58 -5.27
C VAL A 62 -6.21 -18.32 -5.30
N LEU A 63 -5.98 -17.36 -4.41
CA LEU A 63 -6.76 -16.12 -4.36
C LEU A 63 -6.11 -14.98 -5.15
N GLY A 64 -4.84 -15.10 -5.56
CA GLY A 64 -4.11 -14.03 -6.21
C GLY A 64 -3.98 -12.80 -5.30
N LYS A 65 -3.73 -13.03 -4.01
CA LYS A 65 -3.58 -12.00 -2.98
C LYS A 65 -2.33 -12.26 -2.17
N ASN A 66 -1.71 -11.21 -1.64
CA ASN A 66 -0.62 -11.36 -0.69
C ASN A 66 -1.16 -11.76 0.70
N ILE A 67 -1.06 -13.04 1.06
CA ILE A 67 -1.50 -13.58 2.36
C ILE A 67 -0.28 -14.09 3.13
N VAL A 68 -0.12 -13.61 4.37
CA VAL A 68 1.02 -13.94 5.24
C VAL A 68 0.52 -14.51 6.56
N TYR A 69 1.14 -15.61 7.02
CA TYR A 69 0.87 -16.12 8.36
C TYR A 69 1.57 -15.26 9.42
N GLN A 70 0.82 -14.77 10.40
CA GLN A 70 1.36 -14.09 11.59
C GLN A 70 0.97 -14.87 12.84
N HIS A 71 1.98 -15.23 13.63
CA HIS A 71 1.80 -15.87 14.93
C HIS A 71 1.42 -14.82 15.99
N GLN A 72 0.35 -15.07 16.75
CA GLN A 72 -0.06 -14.20 17.85
C GLN A 72 0.70 -14.57 19.14
N GLY A 73 1.00 -13.58 19.98
CA GLY A 73 1.62 -13.80 21.29
C GLY A 73 0.63 -14.09 22.42
N ASN A 74 -0.65 -13.74 22.25
CA ASN A 74 -1.70 -13.92 23.25
C ASN A 74 -3.07 -14.22 22.58
N TRP A 75 -4.04 -14.55 23.43
CA TRP A 75 -5.44 -14.76 23.06
C TRP A 75 -6.17 -13.43 22.87
#